data_AF-K0ES56-F1
#
_entry.id   AF-K0ES56-F1
#
_cell.length_a   1.000
_cell.length_b   1.000
_cell.length_c   1.000
_cell.angle_alpha   90.00
_cell.angle_beta   90.00
_cell.angle_gamma   90.00
#
_symmetry.space_group_name_H-M   'P 1'
#
loop_
_entity.id
_entity.type
_entity.pdbx_description
1 polymer ?
#
loop_
_entity_poly.entity_id
_entity_poly.type
_entity_poly.pdbx_seq_one_letter_code
_entity_poly.pdbx_strand_id
1 'polypeptide(L)'
;MNGPAEAMTGQQAKAPVVPPVAVTPDPGATSAAQTEALGTAVRRTARFLVPAACAVLLVLAQISYPLTSGTGRDRVTVVVVLLSAGTALVHATATRGLRFALGFAVIVSGLGLLAEIVGTATGLPFGCYAYATDRLGPALSGVPLVVALAWTGGLYPVWVVAGLLARGPARRIGLTAIGAVGWDLFLDPQMVADGQWTWCATDAGLPGLAHIPYTNYLGWFGVALVMGALLTVWDRRTAAYAGLDTLSAGLDRTDPGSDPETDVLVPVAVFLWTWLGSALAHAVFLGLPYSACYGGIGLGLLGVPLLLRYRRPHEKRGLRAGRTAR
;
A
#
# COMPACT_ATOMS: atom_id res chain seq x y z
N MET A 1 58.95 80.98 1.57
CA MET A 1 58.72 79.53 1.71
C MET A 1 57.31 79.25 1.22
N ASN A 2 57.17 78.69 0.02
CA ASN A 2 55.95 78.05 -0.53
C ASN A 2 56.33 77.57 -1.94
N GLY A 3 56.69 76.29 -2.06
CA GLY A 3 56.93 75.63 -3.35
C GLY A 3 55.62 75.07 -3.91
N PRO A 4 55.44 74.96 -5.23
CA PRO A 4 54.24 74.39 -5.82
C PRO A 4 54.34 72.86 -5.85
N ALA A 5 53.24 72.19 -5.52
CA ALA A 5 53.08 70.76 -5.61
C ALA A 5 52.88 70.33 -7.08
N GLU A 6 53.79 69.53 -7.62
CA GLU A 6 53.61 68.81 -8.87
C GLU A 6 52.62 67.65 -8.68
N ALA A 7 51.53 67.71 -9.43
CA ALA A 7 50.56 66.63 -9.53
C ALA A 7 51.13 65.51 -10.41
N MET A 8 51.55 64.41 -9.80
CA MET A 8 51.84 63.16 -10.49
C MET A 8 50.54 62.56 -11.03
N THR A 9 50.35 62.66 -12.34
CA THR A 9 49.26 61.97 -13.05
C THR A 9 49.71 60.53 -13.33
N GLY A 10 49.37 59.61 -12.42
CA GLY A 10 49.61 58.17 -12.61
C GLY A 10 48.65 57.59 -13.65
N GLN A 11 49.15 57.34 -14.85
CA GLN A 11 48.43 56.63 -15.90
C GLN A 11 48.41 55.12 -15.57
N GLN A 12 47.34 54.65 -14.94
CA GLN A 12 47.10 53.21 -14.76
C GLN A 12 46.86 52.55 -16.13
N ALA A 13 47.78 51.66 -16.53
CA ALA A 13 47.60 50.80 -17.68
C ALA A 13 46.42 49.84 -17.45
N LYS A 14 45.36 49.97 -18.26
CA LYS A 14 44.27 48.99 -18.33
C LYS A 14 44.83 47.66 -18.82
N ALA A 15 44.77 46.62 -17.99
CA ALA A 15 45.01 45.24 -18.42
C ALA A 15 43.99 44.85 -19.51
N PRO A 16 44.39 44.07 -20.54
CA PRO A 16 43.46 43.62 -21.56
C PRO A 16 42.44 42.65 -20.97
N VAL A 17 41.15 42.98 -21.15
CA VAL A 17 40.05 42.07 -20.83
C VAL A 17 40.05 40.97 -21.88
N VAL A 18 40.51 39.78 -21.50
CA VAL A 18 40.39 38.57 -22.33
C VAL A 18 38.90 38.18 -22.36
N PRO A 19 38.25 38.08 -23.54
CA PRO A 19 36.87 37.64 -23.61
C PRO A 19 36.77 36.19 -23.11
N PRO A 20 35.69 35.81 -22.39
CA PRO A 20 35.52 34.44 -21.94
C PRO A 20 35.53 33.51 -23.16
N VAL A 21 36.38 32.49 -23.12
CA VAL A 21 36.39 31.41 -24.11
C VAL A 21 35.01 30.76 -24.07
N ALA A 22 34.29 30.79 -25.18
CA ALA A 22 33.03 30.07 -25.32
C ALA A 22 33.32 28.57 -25.21
N VAL A 23 33.08 27.99 -24.02
CA VAL A 23 33.10 26.54 -23.83
C VAL A 23 31.93 25.98 -24.62
N THR A 24 32.21 25.44 -25.80
CA THR A 24 31.23 24.64 -26.55
C THR A 24 30.84 23.44 -25.68
N PRO A 25 29.53 23.23 -25.40
CA PRO A 25 29.11 22.11 -24.58
C PRO A 25 29.56 20.81 -25.25
N ASP A 26 30.19 19.92 -24.48
CA ASP A 26 30.66 18.63 -24.98
C ASP A 26 29.45 17.83 -25.51
N PRO A 27 29.37 17.53 -26.82
CA PRO A 27 28.26 16.77 -27.38
C PRO A 27 28.15 15.38 -26.76
N GLY A 28 29.25 14.81 -26.24
CA GLY A 28 29.25 13.54 -25.51
C GLY A 28 28.53 13.61 -24.17
N ALA A 29 28.70 14.70 -23.41
CA ALA A 29 28.03 14.90 -22.13
C ALA A 29 26.50 15.06 -22.28
N THR A 30 26.07 15.70 -23.37
CA THR A 30 24.64 15.88 -23.68
C THR A 30 23.96 14.54 -24.01
N SER A 31 24.64 13.68 -24.77
CA SER A 31 24.15 12.34 -25.12
C SER A 31 24.04 11.41 -23.90
N ALA A 32 25.05 11.43 -23.01
CA ALA A 32 25.03 10.64 -21.77
C ALA A 32 23.88 11.07 -20.84
N ALA A 33 23.68 12.38 -20.65
CA ALA A 33 22.59 12.92 -19.84
C ALA A 33 21.21 12.57 -20.43
N GLN A 34 21.06 12.63 -21.75
CA GLN A 34 19.82 12.21 -22.43
C GLN A 34 19.55 10.70 -22.27
N THR A 35 20.58 9.87 -22.36
CA THR A 35 20.47 8.43 -22.17
C THR A 35 20.09 8.07 -20.73
N GLU A 36 20.68 8.76 -19.75
CA GLU A 36 20.34 8.61 -18.33
C GLU A 36 18.91 9.09 -18.02
N ALA A 37 18.49 10.21 -18.61
CA ALA A 37 17.14 10.73 -18.49
C ALA A 37 16.11 9.74 -19.08
N LEU A 38 16.39 9.19 -20.27
CA LEU A 38 15.52 8.19 -20.92
C LEU A 38 15.43 6.91 -20.09
N GLY A 39 16.57 6.41 -19.59
CA GLY A 39 16.60 5.22 -18.73
C GLY A 39 15.82 5.44 -17.44
N THR A 40 15.88 6.63 -16.87
CA THR A 40 15.12 7.00 -15.66
C THR A 40 13.62 7.11 -15.95
N ALA A 41 13.23 7.68 -17.09
CA ALA A 41 11.85 7.71 -17.54
C ALA A 41 11.28 6.30 -17.76
N VAL A 42 12.00 5.42 -18.46
CA VAL A 42 11.59 4.03 -18.69
C VAL A 42 11.44 3.28 -17.37
N ARG A 43 12.41 3.40 -16.45
CA ARG A 43 12.32 2.79 -15.11
C ARG A 43 11.11 3.29 -14.34
N ARG A 44 10.82 4.60 -14.38
CA ARG A 44 9.64 5.16 -13.71
C ARG A 44 8.35 4.63 -14.32
N THR A 45 8.26 4.59 -15.65
CA THR A 45 7.09 4.04 -16.33
C THR A 45 6.88 2.57 -15.98
N ALA A 46 7.93 1.75 -16.00
CA ALA A 46 7.86 0.34 -15.62
C ALA A 46 7.47 0.15 -14.14
N ARG A 47 7.98 1.00 -13.22
CA ARG A 47 7.62 1.00 -11.79
C ARG A 47 6.13 1.17 -11.56
N PHE A 48 5.42 1.89 -12.43
CA PHE A 48 3.97 2.04 -12.36
C PHE A 48 3.21 0.98 -13.17
N LEU A 49 3.63 0.74 -14.42
CA LEU A 49 2.90 -0.15 -15.33
C LEU A 49 2.85 -1.60 -14.85
N VAL A 50 3.91 -2.12 -14.24
CA VAL A 50 3.92 -3.52 -13.77
C VAL A 50 2.92 -3.73 -12.62
N PRO A 51 2.95 -2.96 -11.51
CA PRO A 51 1.91 -3.08 -10.50
C PRO A 51 0.50 -2.79 -11.03
N ALA A 52 0.35 -1.83 -11.95
CA ALA A 52 -0.96 -1.53 -12.55
C ALA A 52 -1.50 -2.72 -13.36
N ALA A 53 -0.66 -3.38 -14.16
CA ALA A 53 -1.05 -4.58 -14.90
C ALA A 53 -1.45 -5.72 -13.94
N CYS A 54 -0.69 -5.95 -12.86
CA CYS A 54 -1.06 -6.91 -11.83
C CYS A 54 -2.42 -6.57 -11.17
N ALA A 55 -2.68 -5.29 -10.89
CA ALA A 55 -3.94 -4.84 -10.32
C ALA A 55 -5.12 -5.04 -11.28
N VAL A 56 -4.94 -4.80 -12.59
CA VAL A 56 -5.98 -5.08 -13.59
C VAL A 56 -6.29 -6.58 -13.64
N LEU A 57 -5.26 -7.44 -13.66
CA LEU A 57 -5.46 -8.88 -13.61
C LEU A 57 -6.16 -9.33 -12.32
N LEU A 58 -5.82 -8.73 -11.18
CA LEU A 58 -6.50 -8.96 -9.91
C LEU A 58 -7.99 -8.61 -9.99
N VAL A 59 -8.33 -7.44 -10.54
CA VAL A 59 -9.72 -7.01 -10.74
C VAL A 59 -10.48 -8.02 -11.61
N LEU A 60 -9.90 -8.43 -12.73
CA LEU A 60 -10.50 -9.41 -13.63
C LEU A 60 -10.72 -10.77 -12.93
N ALA A 61 -9.76 -11.22 -12.12
CA ALA A 61 -9.90 -12.45 -11.33
C ALA A 61 -10.98 -12.32 -10.23
N GLN A 62 -11.13 -11.15 -9.62
CA GLN A 62 -12.20 -10.91 -8.64
C GLN A 62 -13.58 -10.85 -9.30
N ILE A 63 -13.69 -10.33 -10.53
CA ILE A 63 -14.94 -10.37 -11.31
C ILE A 63 -15.34 -11.80 -11.65
N SER A 64 -14.39 -12.71 -11.90
CA SER A 64 -14.71 -14.10 -12.20
C SER A 64 -15.14 -14.93 -10.99
N TYR A 65 -14.85 -14.48 -9.75
CA TYR A 65 -15.23 -15.20 -8.53
C TYR A 65 -16.75 -15.47 -8.42
N PRO A 66 -17.64 -14.47 -8.49
CA PRO A 66 -19.10 -14.72 -8.46
C PRO A 66 -19.61 -15.49 -9.68
N LEU A 67 -18.84 -15.56 -10.77
CA LEU A 67 -19.20 -16.25 -12.02
C LEU A 67 -18.78 -17.73 -12.02
N THR A 68 -18.12 -18.19 -10.97
CA THR A 68 -17.62 -19.58 -10.84
C THR A 68 -18.19 -20.24 -9.58
N SER A 69 -18.13 -21.57 -9.52
CA SER A 69 -18.57 -22.37 -8.37
C SER A 69 -17.68 -23.61 -8.17
N GLY A 70 -17.73 -24.20 -6.98
CA GLY A 70 -16.99 -25.42 -6.65
C GLY A 70 -15.48 -25.30 -6.88
N THR A 71 -14.87 -26.32 -7.48
CA THR A 71 -13.42 -26.34 -7.74
C THR A 71 -12.95 -25.21 -8.68
N GLY A 72 -13.82 -24.72 -9.56
CA GLY A 72 -13.52 -23.55 -10.39
C GLY A 72 -13.32 -22.29 -9.55
N ARG A 73 -14.19 -22.10 -8.55
CA ARG A 73 -14.10 -20.99 -7.60
C ARG A 73 -12.92 -21.13 -6.64
N ASP A 74 -12.58 -22.35 -6.23
CA ASP A 74 -11.36 -22.62 -5.44
C ASP A 74 -10.11 -22.13 -6.19
N ARG A 75 -10.01 -22.45 -7.49
CA ARG A 75 -8.90 -21.99 -8.34
C ARG A 75 -8.89 -20.47 -8.50
N VAL A 76 -10.05 -19.86 -8.72
CA VAL A 76 -10.16 -18.39 -8.80
C VAL A 76 -9.72 -17.75 -7.48
N THR A 77 -10.09 -18.32 -6.33
CA THR A 77 -9.67 -17.84 -5.00
C THR A 77 -8.15 -17.83 -4.87
N VAL A 78 -7.49 -18.93 -5.24
CA VAL A 78 -6.03 -19.02 -5.24
C VAL A 78 -5.42 -17.96 -6.17
N VAL A 79 -5.94 -17.81 -7.39
CA VAL A 79 -5.47 -16.79 -8.35
C VAL A 79 -5.65 -15.37 -7.81
N VAL A 80 -6.79 -15.05 -7.20
CA VAL A 80 -7.07 -13.75 -6.57
C VAL A 80 -6.06 -13.47 -5.47
N VAL A 81 -5.78 -14.45 -4.60
CA VAL A 81 -4.81 -14.27 -3.52
C VAL A 81 -3.40 -14.06 -4.05
N LEU A 82 -2.97 -14.88 -5.02
CA LEU A 82 -1.64 -14.75 -5.62
C LEU A 82 -1.46 -13.42 -6.35
N LEU A 83 -2.48 -12.97 -7.10
CA LEU A 83 -2.46 -11.67 -7.77
C LEU A 83 -2.52 -10.51 -6.77
N SER A 84 -3.26 -10.65 -5.67
CA SER A 84 -3.36 -9.63 -4.62
C SER A 84 -2.02 -9.47 -3.90
N ALA A 85 -1.44 -10.56 -3.41
CA ALA A 85 -0.11 -10.56 -2.79
C ALA A 85 0.97 -10.13 -3.79
N GLY A 86 0.91 -10.61 -5.03
CA GLY A 86 1.83 -10.22 -6.10
C GLY A 86 1.77 -8.72 -6.40
N THR A 87 0.57 -8.16 -6.56
CA THR A 87 0.37 -6.72 -6.78
C THR A 87 0.95 -5.91 -5.61
N ALA A 88 0.67 -6.33 -4.38
CA ALA A 88 1.22 -5.70 -3.18
C ALA A 88 2.75 -5.70 -3.16
N LEU A 89 3.38 -6.84 -3.42
CA LEU A 89 4.84 -7.01 -3.33
C LEU A 89 5.59 -6.36 -4.50
N VAL A 90 5.03 -6.40 -5.71
CA VAL A 90 5.57 -5.69 -6.87
C VAL A 90 5.51 -4.19 -6.62
N HIS A 91 4.35 -3.68 -6.17
CA HIS A 91 4.21 -2.27 -5.82
C HIS A 91 5.17 -1.85 -4.70
N ALA A 92 5.24 -2.63 -3.63
CA ALA A 92 6.14 -2.38 -2.51
C ALA A 92 7.61 -2.39 -2.94
N THR A 93 8.00 -3.27 -3.85
CA THR A 93 9.37 -3.35 -4.39
C THR A 93 9.67 -2.13 -5.26
N ALA A 94 8.74 -1.73 -6.13
CA ALA A 94 8.90 -0.59 -7.02
C ALA A 94 9.04 0.74 -6.26
N THR A 95 8.24 0.91 -5.20
CA THR A 95 8.15 2.19 -4.46
C THR A 95 9.00 2.24 -3.20
N ARG A 96 9.22 1.11 -2.51
CA ARG A 96 9.95 1.00 -1.22
C ARG A 96 11.08 -0.02 -1.22
N GLY A 97 11.36 -0.64 -2.37
CA GLY A 97 12.51 -1.50 -2.56
C GLY A 97 12.30 -2.90 -2.02
N LEU A 98 13.10 -3.84 -2.53
CA LEU A 98 12.97 -5.26 -2.22
C LEU A 98 13.08 -5.54 -0.72
N ARG A 99 13.98 -4.85 -0.01
CA ARG A 99 14.15 -5.00 1.45
C ARG A 99 12.86 -4.68 2.20
N PHE A 100 12.17 -3.58 1.86
CA PHE A 100 10.90 -3.26 2.47
C PHE A 100 9.86 -4.33 2.15
N ALA A 101 9.73 -4.71 0.87
CA ALA A 101 8.73 -5.69 0.42
C ALA A 101 8.88 -7.05 1.09
N LEU A 102 10.11 -7.57 1.20
CA LEU A 102 10.39 -8.84 1.89
C LEU A 102 10.04 -8.76 3.37
N GLY A 103 10.44 -7.69 4.06
CA GLY A 103 10.08 -7.53 5.47
C GLY A 103 8.57 -7.33 5.69
N PHE A 104 7.88 -6.66 4.76
CA PHE A 104 6.42 -6.58 4.77
C PHE A 104 5.80 -7.99 4.66
N ALA A 105 6.23 -8.79 3.68
CA ALA A 105 5.74 -10.15 3.48
C ALA A 105 5.98 -11.02 4.72
N VAL A 106 7.20 -11.00 5.28
CA VAL A 106 7.54 -11.79 6.47
C VAL A 106 6.73 -11.37 7.68
N ILE A 107 6.56 -10.06 7.91
CA ILE A 107 5.77 -9.57 9.04
C ILE A 107 4.30 -9.98 8.87
N VAL A 108 3.71 -9.70 7.71
CA VAL A 108 2.26 -9.84 7.52
C VAL A 108 1.87 -11.29 7.28
N SER A 109 2.50 -11.98 6.33
CA SER A 109 2.22 -13.40 6.09
C SER A 109 2.72 -14.29 7.24
N GLY A 110 3.85 -13.96 7.87
CA GLY A 110 4.36 -14.72 9.01
C GLY A 110 3.49 -14.59 10.25
N LEU A 111 3.13 -13.37 10.67
CA LEU A 111 2.23 -13.21 11.82
C LEU A 111 0.82 -13.70 11.52
N GLY A 112 0.33 -13.52 10.29
CA GLY A 112 -0.97 -14.04 9.87
C GLY A 112 -1.01 -15.56 10.01
N LEU A 113 -0.06 -16.26 9.39
CA LEU A 113 0.04 -17.71 9.48
C LEU A 113 0.23 -18.20 10.92
N LEU A 114 1.07 -17.53 11.72
CA LEU A 114 1.24 -17.89 13.13
C LEU A 114 -0.07 -17.74 13.91
N ALA A 115 -0.79 -16.63 13.72
CA ALA A 115 -2.07 -16.41 14.38
C ALA A 115 -3.08 -17.48 13.97
N GLU A 116 -3.15 -17.84 12.68
CA GLU A 116 -4.03 -18.91 12.18
C GLU A 116 -3.71 -20.27 12.79
N ILE A 117 -2.43 -20.63 12.88
CA ILE A 117 -2.00 -21.91 13.48
C ILE A 117 -2.38 -21.96 14.97
N VAL A 118 -2.13 -20.87 15.71
CA VAL A 118 -2.52 -20.77 17.13
C VAL A 118 -4.05 -20.80 17.27
N GLY A 119 -4.75 -20.08 16.38
CA GLY A 119 -6.20 -19.97 16.36
C GLY A 119 -6.88 -21.30 16.11
N THR A 120 -6.49 -22.02 15.05
CA THR A 120 -7.04 -23.34 14.73
C THR A 120 -6.70 -24.39 15.79
N ALA A 121 -5.55 -24.29 16.45
CA ALA A 121 -5.15 -25.24 17.50
C ALA A 121 -5.82 -24.99 18.85
N THR A 122 -6.11 -23.74 19.21
CA THR A 122 -6.55 -23.37 20.57
C THR A 122 -7.93 -22.71 20.65
N GLY A 123 -8.45 -22.23 19.52
CA GLY A 123 -9.63 -21.37 19.45
C GLY A 123 -9.39 -19.92 19.93
N LEU A 124 -8.17 -19.55 20.37
CA LEU A 124 -7.86 -18.19 20.79
C LEU A 124 -7.06 -17.45 19.70
N PRO A 125 -7.38 -16.19 19.38
CA PRO A 125 -8.52 -15.41 19.87
C PRO A 125 -9.80 -15.61 19.04
N PHE A 126 -9.79 -16.40 17.96
CA PHE A 126 -10.83 -16.33 16.92
C PHE A 126 -12.12 -17.13 17.19
N GLY A 127 -12.17 -17.90 18.27
CA GLY A 127 -13.14 -18.97 18.48
C GLY A 127 -12.68 -20.29 17.85
N CYS A 128 -13.36 -21.39 18.17
CA CYS A 128 -13.13 -22.68 17.54
C CYS A 128 -13.57 -22.64 16.06
N TYR A 129 -12.69 -23.02 15.14
CA TYR A 129 -12.96 -23.10 13.70
C TYR A 129 -12.03 -24.11 13.02
N ALA A 130 -12.43 -24.55 11.82
CA ALA A 130 -11.63 -25.43 10.98
C ALA A 130 -11.68 -25.00 9.51
N TYR A 131 -10.54 -25.14 8.82
CA TYR A 131 -10.44 -25.00 7.37
C TYR A 131 -10.94 -26.25 6.65
N ALA A 132 -11.46 -26.06 5.43
CA ALA A 132 -11.72 -27.16 4.52
C ALA A 132 -10.41 -27.81 4.04
N THR A 133 -10.36 -29.14 4.08
CA THR A 133 -9.19 -29.92 3.70
C THR A 133 -9.03 -29.95 2.17
N ASP A 134 -7.80 -29.76 1.69
CA ASP A 134 -7.38 -29.95 0.28
C ASP A 134 -8.09 -29.08 -0.78
N ARG A 135 -8.76 -27.98 -0.40
CA ARG A 135 -9.42 -27.08 -1.36
C ARG A 135 -8.54 -25.95 -1.88
N LEU A 136 -7.70 -25.37 -1.00
CA LEU A 136 -6.90 -24.17 -1.30
C LEU A 136 -5.41 -24.46 -1.48
N GLY A 137 -5.05 -25.73 -1.72
CA GLY A 137 -3.69 -26.17 -1.92
C GLY A 137 -2.98 -26.59 -0.63
N PRO A 138 -1.64 -26.56 -0.59
CA PRO A 138 -0.87 -27.11 0.52
C PRO A 138 -1.14 -26.34 1.83
N ALA A 139 -1.19 -27.08 2.94
CA ALA A 139 -1.41 -26.54 4.27
C ALA A 139 -0.19 -26.77 5.19
N LEU A 140 -0.01 -25.85 6.14
CA LEU A 140 0.93 -26.00 7.25
C LEU A 140 0.15 -26.02 8.56
N SER A 141 0.29 -27.10 9.33
CA SER A 141 -0.46 -27.31 10.59
C SER A 141 -1.98 -27.11 10.43
N GLY A 142 -2.54 -27.57 9.31
CA GLY A 142 -3.97 -27.47 9.00
C GLY A 142 -4.43 -26.14 8.37
N VAL A 143 -3.54 -25.13 8.29
CA VAL A 143 -3.86 -23.83 7.68
C VAL A 143 -3.36 -23.79 6.23
N PRO A 144 -4.22 -23.54 5.23
CA PRO A 144 -3.78 -23.40 3.84
C PRO A 144 -2.77 -22.27 3.68
N LEU A 145 -1.62 -22.54 3.04
CA LEU A 145 -0.54 -21.56 2.90
C LEU A 145 -0.96 -20.32 2.11
N VAL A 146 -1.97 -20.44 1.25
CA VAL A 146 -2.52 -19.30 0.52
C VAL A 146 -3.15 -18.26 1.46
N VAL A 147 -3.69 -18.67 2.62
CA VAL A 147 -4.26 -17.74 3.61
C VAL A 147 -3.18 -16.79 4.14
N ALA A 148 -1.96 -17.28 4.36
CA ALA A 148 -0.83 -16.42 4.75
C ALA A 148 -0.57 -15.33 3.70
N LEU A 149 -0.70 -15.65 2.40
CA LEU A 149 -0.54 -14.68 1.31
C LEU A 149 -1.73 -13.74 1.19
N ALA A 150 -2.94 -14.19 1.52
CA ALA A 150 -4.15 -13.36 1.54
C ALA A 150 -3.96 -12.17 2.49
N TRP A 151 -3.35 -12.37 3.66
CA TRP A 151 -2.99 -11.30 4.59
C TRP A 151 -2.09 -10.23 3.94
N THR A 152 -1.06 -10.65 3.20
CA THR A 152 -0.17 -9.70 2.49
C THR A 152 -0.93 -8.88 1.46
N GLY A 153 -1.77 -9.54 0.64
CA GLY A 153 -2.55 -8.89 -0.39
C GLY A 153 -3.63 -7.95 0.15
N GLY A 154 -4.38 -8.38 1.17
CA GLY A 154 -5.46 -7.61 1.78
C GLY A 154 -4.97 -6.43 2.63
N LEU A 155 -3.93 -6.65 3.45
CA LEU A 155 -3.48 -5.62 4.38
C LEU A 155 -2.65 -4.51 3.71
N TYR A 156 -1.97 -4.80 2.61
CA TYR A 156 -1.12 -3.81 1.92
C TYR A 156 -1.86 -2.53 1.46
N PRO A 157 -2.96 -2.61 0.67
CA PRO A 157 -3.70 -1.42 0.28
C PRO A 157 -4.26 -0.66 1.49
N VAL A 158 -4.73 -1.38 2.52
CA VAL A 158 -5.18 -0.80 3.80
C VAL A 158 -4.05 -0.03 4.48
N TRP A 159 -2.85 -0.62 4.58
CA TRP A 159 -1.67 -0.01 5.20
C TRP A 159 -1.23 1.27 4.49
N VAL A 160 -1.29 1.28 3.15
CA VAL A 160 -0.99 2.48 2.34
C VAL A 160 -2.03 3.56 2.58
N VAL A 161 -3.32 3.24 2.48
CA VAL A 161 -4.41 4.21 2.71
C VAL A 161 -4.39 4.75 4.14
N ALA A 162 -4.16 3.92 5.14
CA ALA A 162 -3.97 4.35 6.53
C ALA A 162 -2.82 5.36 6.65
N GLY A 163 -1.71 5.15 5.93
CA GLY A 163 -0.59 6.09 5.86
C GLY A 163 -0.95 7.43 5.21
N LEU A 164 -1.82 7.43 4.20
CA LEU A 164 -2.32 8.65 3.56
C LEU A 164 -3.25 9.46 4.49
N LEU A 165 -3.96 8.81 5.41
CA LEU A 165 -4.95 9.45 6.27
C LEU A 165 -4.41 9.84 7.65
N ALA A 166 -3.41 9.11 8.14
CA ALA A 166 -2.87 9.29 9.47
C ALA A 166 -1.94 10.51 9.58
N ARG A 167 -1.94 11.13 10.77
CA ARG A 167 -0.95 12.12 11.20
C ARG A 167 -0.18 11.56 12.39
N GLY A 168 0.74 10.64 12.11
CA GLY A 168 1.56 9.98 13.12
C GLY A 168 1.33 8.45 13.22
N PRO A 169 2.26 7.74 13.90
CA PRO A 169 2.33 6.29 13.90
C PRO A 169 1.11 5.63 14.57
N ALA A 170 0.72 6.09 15.76
CA ALA A 170 -0.40 5.50 16.51
C ALA A 170 -1.70 5.51 15.69
N ARG A 171 -2.00 6.63 15.04
CA ARG A 171 -3.18 6.73 14.17
C ARG A 171 -3.08 5.84 12.94
N ARG A 172 -1.89 5.69 12.34
CA ARG A 172 -1.69 4.77 11.21
C ARG A 172 -1.96 3.33 11.62
N ILE A 173 -1.40 2.91 12.76
CA ILE A 173 -1.59 1.56 13.33
C ILE A 173 -3.09 1.31 13.58
N GLY A 174 -3.78 2.23 14.26
CA GLY A 174 -5.20 2.10 14.53
C GLY A 174 -6.05 2.03 13.25
N LEU A 175 -5.79 2.89 12.26
CA LEU A 175 -6.50 2.85 10.98
C LEU A 175 -6.22 1.56 10.19
N THR A 176 -4.99 1.03 10.27
CA THR A 176 -4.67 -0.27 9.66
C THR A 176 -5.46 -1.40 10.30
N ALA A 177 -5.57 -1.44 11.63
CA ALA A 177 -6.35 -2.45 12.31
C ALA A 177 -7.86 -2.34 12.01
N ILE A 178 -8.41 -1.12 11.97
CA ILE A 178 -9.80 -0.88 11.55
C ILE A 178 -10.02 -1.36 10.11
N GLY A 179 -9.10 -1.03 9.20
CA GLY A 179 -9.23 -1.45 7.80
C GLY A 179 -9.07 -2.96 7.60
N ALA A 180 -8.24 -3.63 8.40
CA ALA A 180 -8.10 -5.08 8.38
C ALA A 180 -9.43 -5.76 8.75
N VAL A 181 -10.03 -5.36 9.88
CA VAL A 181 -11.36 -5.87 10.28
C VAL A 181 -12.44 -5.49 9.27
N GLY A 182 -12.36 -4.28 8.69
CA GLY A 182 -13.27 -3.86 7.62
C GLY A 182 -13.21 -4.78 6.40
N TRP A 183 -12.03 -5.29 6.08
CA TRP A 183 -11.83 -6.28 5.03
C TRP A 183 -12.35 -7.67 5.44
N ASP A 184 -12.10 -8.11 6.68
CA ASP A 184 -12.61 -9.39 7.20
C ASP A 184 -14.14 -9.47 7.20
N LEU A 185 -14.82 -8.33 7.43
CA LEU A 185 -16.28 -8.24 7.35
C LEU A 185 -16.83 -8.53 5.94
N PHE A 186 -15.99 -8.53 4.91
CA PHE A 186 -16.27 -9.10 3.59
C PHE A 186 -15.74 -10.53 3.44
N LEU A 187 -14.48 -10.75 3.83
CA LEU A 187 -13.77 -12.00 3.58
C LEU A 187 -14.44 -13.18 4.29
N ASP A 188 -14.67 -13.08 5.60
CA ASP A 188 -15.14 -14.22 6.39
C ASP A 188 -16.53 -14.68 5.96
N PRO A 189 -17.54 -13.80 5.79
CA PRO A 189 -18.85 -14.25 5.31
C PRO A 189 -18.77 -14.89 3.92
N GLN A 190 -17.91 -14.36 3.03
CA GLN A 190 -17.72 -14.92 1.70
C GLN A 190 -17.13 -16.33 1.76
N MET A 191 -16.08 -16.52 2.56
CA MET A 191 -15.36 -17.78 2.66
C MET A 191 -16.15 -18.84 3.44
N VAL A 192 -16.95 -18.45 4.44
CA VAL A 192 -17.91 -19.36 5.08
C VAL A 192 -19.01 -19.76 4.11
N ALA A 193 -19.58 -18.81 3.37
CA ALA A 193 -20.61 -19.12 2.37
C ALA A 193 -20.10 -20.07 1.28
N ASP A 194 -18.80 -20.02 0.99
CA ASP A 194 -18.14 -20.94 0.05
C ASP A 194 -17.62 -22.23 0.70
N GLY A 195 -17.80 -22.41 2.01
CA GLY A 195 -17.38 -23.59 2.76
C GLY A 195 -15.87 -23.77 2.83
N GLN A 196 -15.10 -22.67 2.83
CA GLN A 196 -13.63 -22.71 2.98
C GLN A 196 -13.21 -22.84 4.43
N TRP A 197 -14.02 -22.35 5.36
CA TRP A 197 -13.87 -22.59 6.78
C TRP A 197 -15.21 -22.43 7.50
N THR A 198 -15.30 -23.01 8.69
CA THR A 198 -16.50 -22.99 9.54
C THR A 198 -16.12 -22.84 11.00
N TRP A 199 -16.83 -21.95 11.71
CA TRP A 199 -16.74 -21.83 13.17
C TRP A 199 -17.67 -22.82 13.87
N CYS A 200 -17.26 -23.25 15.07
CA CYS A 200 -18.00 -24.20 15.90
C CYS A 200 -19.21 -23.56 16.58
N ALA A 201 -19.08 -22.30 17.03
CA ALA A 201 -20.18 -21.52 17.60
C ALA A 201 -20.89 -20.72 16.51
N THR A 202 -22.22 -20.85 16.41
CA THR A 202 -23.00 -20.28 15.29
C THR A 202 -23.98 -19.17 15.68
N ASP A 203 -24.00 -18.79 16.96
CA ASP A 203 -24.91 -17.81 17.57
C ASP A 203 -24.17 -16.70 18.33
N ALA A 204 -22.87 -16.54 18.10
CA ALA A 204 -21.97 -15.66 18.85
C ALA A 204 -21.48 -14.44 18.05
N GLY A 205 -22.13 -14.13 16.93
CA GLY A 205 -21.69 -13.10 15.98
C GLY A 205 -22.62 -11.90 15.84
N LEU A 206 -22.30 -11.06 14.86
CA LEU A 206 -23.11 -9.90 14.48
C LEU A 206 -24.50 -10.33 13.94
N PRO A 207 -25.55 -9.50 14.10
CA PRO A 207 -26.85 -9.76 13.46
C PRO A 207 -26.70 -10.01 11.95
N GLY A 208 -27.18 -11.15 11.47
CA GLY A 208 -27.05 -11.59 10.07
C GLY A 208 -25.73 -12.31 9.73
N LEU A 209 -24.75 -12.30 10.64
CA LEU A 209 -23.45 -12.99 10.54
C LEU A 209 -23.16 -13.78 11.83
N ALA A 210 -24.19 -14.32 12.49
CA ALA A 210 -24.08 -14.95 13.81
C ALA A 210 -23.11 -16.15 13.84
N HIS A 211 -22.87 -16.74 12.67
CA HIS A 211 -21.96 -17.86 12.46
C HIS A 211 -20.47 -17.49 12.48
N ILE A 212 -20.13 -16.21 12.65
CA ILE A 212 -18.75 -15.72 12.81
C ILE A 212 -18.68 -15.02 14.18
N PRO A 213 -17.97 -15.60 15.17
CA PRO A 213 -17.91 -15.04 16.52
C PRO A 213 -17.36 -13.62 16.57
N TYR A 214 -17.85 -12.79 17.50
CA TYR A 214 -17.26 -11.46 17.78
C TYR A 214 -15.75 -11.54 18.09
N THR A 215 -15.33 -12.63 18.73
CA THR A 215 -13.94 -12.86 19.10
C THR A 215 -13.03 -12.97 17.88
N ASN A 216 -13.55 -13.40 16.72
CA ASN A 216 -12.80 -13.39 15.45
C ASN A 216 -12.39 -11.97 15.05
N TYR A 217 -13.34 -11.06 14.94
CA TYR A 217 -13.07 -9.67 14.55
C TYR A 217 -12.21 -8.93 15.57
N LEU A 218 -12.42 -9.17 16.87
CA LEU A 218 -11.59 -8.59 17.93
C LEU A 218 -10.17 -9.18 17.92
N GLY A 219 -10.05 -10.46 17.62
CA GLY A 219 -8.78 -11.15 17.45
C GLY A 219 -7.96 -10.55 16.31
N TRP A 220 -8.57 -10.41 15.14
CA TRP A 220 -7.90 -9.83 13.97
C TRP A 220 -7.60 -8.34 14.15
N PHE A 221 -8.44 -7.61 14.89
CA PHE A 221 -8.09 -6.25 15.32
C PHE A 221 -6.78 -6.23 16.13
N GLY A 222 -6.66 -7.12 17.12
CA GLY A 222 -5.45 -7.26 17.93
C GLY A 222 -4.21 -7.65 17.11
N VAL A 223 -4.33 -8.65 16.25
CA VAL A 223 -3.23 -9.08 15.37
C VAL A 223 -2.82 -7.95 14.42
N ALA A 224 -3.77 -7.25 13.82
CA ALA A 224 -3.50 -6.14 12.91
C ALA A 224 -2.86 -4.93 13.61
N LEU A 225 -3.15 -4.68 14.89
CA LEU A 225 -2.41 -3.70 15.69
C LEU A 225 -0.93 -4.07 15.84
N VAL A 226 -0.64 -5.34 16.13
CA VAL A 226 0.75 -5.84 16.24
C VAL A 226 1.45 -5.74 14.88
N MET A 227 0.81 -6.20 13.80
CA MET A 227 1.33 -6.06 12.44
C MET A 227 1.60 -4.59 12.10
N GLY A 228 0.64 -3.69 12.35
CA GLY A 228 0.80 -2.27 12.09
C GLY A 228 1.95 -1.63 12.88
N ALA A 229 2.16 -2.04 14.14
CA ALA A 229 3.26 -1.56 14.96
C ALA A 229 4.62 -2.02 14.42
N LEU A 230 4.75 -3.31 14.09
CA LEU A 230 5.97 -3.87 13.50
C LEU A 230 6.27 -3.25 12.12
N LEU A 231 5.25 -3.10 11.28
CA LEU A 231 5.37 -2.43 9.98
C LEU A 231 5.78 -0.98 10.14
N THR A 232 5.27 -0.27 11.16
CA THR A 232 5.72 1.11 11.46
C THR A 232 7.21 1.11 11.76
N VAL A 233 7.70 0.23 12.64
CA VAL A 233 9.13 0.14 12.97
C VAL A 233 9.97 -0.23 11.74
N TRP A 234 9.49 -1.16 10.91
CA TRP A 234 10.18 -1.62 9.71
C TRP A 234 10.28 -0.53 8.63
N ASP A 235 9.18 0.19 8.38
CA ASP A 235 9.12 1.33 7.43
C ASP A 235 10.17 2.39 7.82
N ARG A 236 10.28 2.71 9.12
CA ARG A 236 11.31 3.64 9.62
C ARG A 236 12.72 3.16 9.42
N ARG A 237 13.00 1.89 9.74
CA ARG A 237 14.36 1.32 9.62
C ARG A 237 14.81 1.25 8.17
N THR A 238 13.91 0.90 7.26
CA THR A 238 14.21 0.83 5.83
C THR A 238 14.38 2.21 5.20
N ALA A 239 13.61 3.21 5.63
CA ALA A 239 13.81 4.60 5.23
C ALA A 239 15.17 5.14 5.73
N ALA A 240 15.51 4.92 7.00
CA ALA A 240 16.78 5.33 7.57
C ALA A 240 17.98 4.65 6.88
N TYR A 241 17.87 3.35 6.56
CA TYR A 241 18.89 2.63 5.79
C TYR A 241 19.10 3.21 4.38
N ALA A 242 18.04 3.78 3.80
CA ALA A 242 18.11 4.47 2.51
C ALA A 242 18.59 5.93 2.60
N GLY A 243 18.95 6.44 3.79
CA GLY A 243 19.44 7.81 3.99
C GLY A 243 18.36 8.89 3.87
N LEU A 244 17.11 8.58 4.17
CA LEU A 244 15.98 9.51 4.06
C LEU A 244 15.61 10.09 5.43
N ASP A 245 15.60 11.43 5.56
CA ASP A 245 15.37 12.14 6.83
C ASP A 245 13.87 12.28 7.21
N THR A 246 12.93 12.06 6.28
CA THR A 246 11.51 12.31 6.53
C THR A 246 10.65 11.03 6.60
N LEU A 247 9.98 10.89 7.75
CA LEU A 247 8.92 9.92 8.08
C LEU A 247 7.62 10.11 7.28
N SER A 248 7.67 10.66 6.07
CA SER A 248 6.48 11.00 5.29
C SER A 248 5.96 9.76 4.56
N ALA A 249 5.27 8.87 5.28
CA ALA A 249 4.36 7.84 4.73
C ALA A 249 4.88 7.03 3.52
N GLY A 250 6.20 6.86 3.37
CA GLY A 250 6.81 6.24 2.19
C GLY A 250 6.44 6.89 0.85
N LEU A 251 6.05 8.16 0.86
CA LEU A 251 5.80 8.99 -0.31
C LEU A 251 7.01 9.84 -0.72
N ASP A 252 8.01 9.99 0.15
CA ASP A 252 9.22 10.77 -0.14
C ASP A 252 10.31 9.92 -0.83
N ARG A 253 10.02 8.67 -1.21
CA ARG A 253 10.96 7.81 -1.96
C ARG A 253 11.02 8.13 -3.45
N THR A 254 10.52 9.29 -3.83
CA THR A 254 10.49 9.75 -5.21
C THR A 254 11.90 10.14 -5.63
N ASP A 255 12.42 9.46 -6.67
CA ASP A 255 13.43 10.04 -7.55
C ASP A 255 13.08 11.51 -7.81
N PRO A 256 14.06 12.43 -7.92
CA PRO A 256 13.80 13.81 -8.32
C PRO A 256 12.83 13.83 -9.51
N GLY A 257 11.61 14.34 -9.26
CA GLY A 257 10.53 14.44 -10.23
C GLY A 257 9.43 13.37 -10.18
N SER A 258 9.40 12.43 -9.24
CA SER A 258 8.30 11.44 -9.19
C SER A 258 7.11 12.09 -8.56
N ASP A 259 5.93 11.94 -9.17
CA ASP A 259 4.71 12.46 -8.60
C ASP A 259 4.28 11.52 -7.46
N PRO A 260 4.32 11.97 -6.18
CA PRO A 260 3.95 11.13 -5.04
C PRO A 260 2.50 10.61 -5.15
N GLU A 261 1.64 11.30 -5.92
CA GLU A 261 0.28 10.84 -6.14
C GLU A 261 0.24 9.62 -7.05
N THR A 262 1.09 9.57 -8.09
CA THR A 262 1.23 8.42 -8.98
C THR A 262 1.71 7.17 -8.24
N ASP A 263 2.62 7.34 -7.27
CA ASP A 263 3.21 6.24 -6.50
C ASP A 263 2.23 5.53 -5.54
N VAL A 264 1.03 6.07 -5.33
CA VAL A 264 -0.01 5.41 -4.51
C VAL A 264 -1.26 5.04 -5.29
N LEU A 265 -1.31 5.34 -6.60
CA LEU A 265 -2.49 5.08 -7.42
C LEU A 265 -2.90 3.61 -7.39
N VAL A 266 -1.94 2.68 -7.52
CA VAL A 266 -2.24 1.24 -7.56
C VAL A 266 -2.85 0.73 -6.24
N PRO A 267 -2.23 0.89 -5.06
CA PRO A 267 -2.84 0.45 -3.82
C PRO A 267 -4.12 1.21 -3.48
N VAL A 268 -4.26 2.48 -3.86
CA VAL A 268 -5.51 3.23 -3.71
C VAL A 268 -6.61 2.64 -4.60
N ALA A 269 -6.32 2.32 -5.86
CA ALA A 269 -7.26 1.70 -6.77
C ALA A 269 -7.68 0.31 -6.29
N VAL A 270 -6.71 -0.51 -5.84
CA VAL A 270 -6.99 -1.83 -5.24
C VAL A 270 -7.85 -1.67 -3.98
N PHE A 271 -7.53 -0.72 -3.09
CA PHE A 271 -8.35 -0.44 -1.90
C PHE A 271 -9.79 -0.08 -2.26
N LEU A 272 -9.98 0.87 -3.19
CA LEU A 272 -11.31 1.33 -3.60
C LEU A 272 -12.10 0.22 -4.30
N TRP A 273 -11.43 -0.60 -5.10
CA TRP A 273 -12.05 -1.76 -5.74
C TRP A 273 -12.44 -2.84 -4.72
N THR A 274 -11.57 -3.16 -3.76
CA THR A 274 -11.92 -4.08 -2.68
C THR A 274 -13.09 -3.53 -1.87
N TRP A 275 -13.12 -2.25 -1.54
CA TRP A 275 -14.23 -1.68 -0.78
C TRP A 275 -15.56 -1.67 -1.55
N LEU A 276 -15.59 -1.00 -2.71
CA LEU A 276 -16.82 -0.76 -3.45
C LEU A 276 -17.23 -2.00 -4.27
N GLY A 277 -16.26 -2.69 -4.86
CA GLY A 277 -16.45 -3.92 -5.62
C GLY A 277 -16.95 -5.06 -4.73
N SER A 278 -16.38 -5.26 -3.53
CA SER A 278 -16.91 -6.27 -2.60
C SER A 278 -18.30 -5.89 -2.08
N ALA A 279 -18.57 -4.61 -1.77
CA ALA A 279 -19.93 -4.20 -1.40
C ALA A 279 -20.97 -4.57 -2.47
N LEU A 280 -20.64 -4.34 -3.75
CA LEU A 280 -21.49 -4.73 -4.86
C LEU A 280 -21.59 -6.26 -5.02
N ALA A 281 -20.46 -6.96 -5.00
CA ALA A 281 -20.39 -8.41 -5.15
C ALA A 281 -21.23 -9.13 -4.07
N HIS A 282 -21.05 -8.74 -2.81
CA HIS A 282 -21.76 -9.31 -1.67
C HIS A 282 -23.25 -8.99 -1.71
N ALA A 283 -23.65 -7.77 -2.09
CA ALA A 283 -25.06 -7.39 -2.14
C ALA A 283 -25.82 -8.05 -3.29
N VAL A 284 -25.22 -8.15 -4.47
CA VAL A 284 -25.94 -8.49 -5.72
C VAL A 284 -25.62 -9.89 -6.22
N PHE A 285 -24.36 -10.32 -6.14
CA PHE A 285 -23.89 -11.52 -6.84
C PHE A 285 -23.68 -12.72 -5.92
N LEU A 286 -23.40 -12.49 -4.63
CA LEU A 286 -23.09 -13.56 -3.67
C LEU A 286 -24.20 -13.82 -2.65
N GLY A 287 -25.24 -12.98 -2.60
CA GLY A 287 -26.36 -13.14 -1.67
C GLY A 287 -25.98 -12.92 -0.20
N LEU A 288 -25.04 -12.01 0.07
CA LEU A 288 -24.49 -11.70 1.40
C LEU A 288 -24.77 -10.23 1.80
N PRO A 289 -26.04 -9.79 1.91
CA PRO A 289 -26.38 -8.38 2.13
C PRO A 289 -25.87 -7.82 3.47
N TYR A 290 -25.85 -8.63 4.53
CA TYR A 290 -25.31 -8.21 5.82
C TYR A 290 -23.82 -7.96 5.75
N SER A 291 -23.06 -8.84 5.10
CA SER A 291 -21.64 -8.63 4.86
C SER A 291 -21.40 -7.41 3.98
N ALA A 292 -22.22 -7.19 2.94
CA ALA A 292 -22.16 -5.98 2.12
C ALA A 292 -22.29 -4.70 2.96
N CYS A 293 -23.21 -4.70 3.94
CA CYS A 293 -23.41 -3.57 4.86
C CYS A 293 -22.23 -3.41 5.83
N TYR A 294 -21.87 -4.45 6.57
CA TYR A 294 -20.82 -4.36 7.59
C TYR A 294 -19.45 -4.07 6.98
N GLY A 295 -19.06 -4.79 5.92
CA GLY A 295 -17.81 -4.53 5.20
C GLY A 295 -17.81 -3.16 4.53
N GLY A 296 -18.95 -2.76 3.95
CA GLY A 296 -19.12 -1.45 3.33
C GLY A 296 -18.91 -0.31 4.32
N ILE A 297 -19.42 -0.44 5.54
CA ILE A 297 -19.19 0.50 6.64
C ILE A 297 -17.73 0.40 7.13
N GLY A 298 -17.24 -0.81 7.36
CA GLY A 298 -15.91 -1.08 7.93
C GLY A 298 -14.78 -0.48 7.10
N LEU A 299 -14.69 -0.84 5.81
CA LEU A 299 -13.74 -0.20 4.90
C LEU A 299 -14.10 1.26 4.57
N GLY A 300 -15.38 1.62 4.67
CA GLY A 300 -15.86 3.00 4.50
C GLY A 300 -15.28 3.99 5.49
N LEU A 301 -14.90 3.55 6.70
CA LEU A 301 -14.20 4.37 7.70
C LEU A 301 -12.84 4.90 7.19
N LEU A 302 -12.20 4.19 6.26
CA LEU A 302 -10.98 4.65 5.57
C LEU A 302 -11.32 5.23 4.19
N GLY A 303 -12.23 4.60 3.45
CA GLY A 303 -12.58 4.98 2.09
C GLY A 303 -13.24 6.35 1.96
N VAL A 304 -14.16 6.71 2.85
CA VAL A 304 -14.82 8.03 2.79
C VAL A 304 -13.83 9.16 3.05
N PRO A 305 -13.00 9.15 4.12
CA PRO A 305 -11.94 10.15 4.29
C PRO A 305 -10.96 10.22 3.13
N LEU A 306 -10.64 9.08 2.50
CA LEU A 306 -9.76 9.03 1.32
C LEU A 306 -10.38 9.77 0.13
N LEU A 307 -11.64 9.51 -0.21
CA LEU A 307 -12.34 10.21 -1.28
C LEU A 307 -12.47 11.71 -1.01
N LEU A 308 -12.77 12.09 0.24
CA LEU A 308 -12.83 13.50 0.65
C LEU A 308 -11.48 14.22 0.54
N ARG A 309 -10.36 13.50 0.72
CA ARG A 309 -9.01 14.05 0.53
C ARG A 309 -8.79 14.44 -0.94
N TYR A 310 -9.17 13.58 -1.88
CA TYR A 310 -9.01 13.84 -3.32
C TYR A 310 -10.01 14.86 -3.90
N ARG A 311 -11.14 15.11 -3.23
CA ARG A 311 -12.11 16.13 -3.63
C ARG A 311 -11.70 17.57 -3.36
N ARG A 312 -10.71 17.83 -2.51
CA ARG A 312 -10.33 19.21 -2.16
C ARG A 312 -9.59 19.87 -3.33
N PRO A 313 -10.07 21.02 -3.87
CA PRO A 313 -9.42 21.70 -4.99
C PRO A 313 -7.96 22.04 -4.66
N HIS A 314 -7.09 21.89 -5.67
CA HIS A 314 -5.65 22.08 -5.59
C HIS A 314 -5.19 23.53 -5.26
N GLU A 315 -6.13 24.47 -5.06
CA GLU A 315 -5.92 25.92 -4.91
C GLU A 315 -4.99 26.32 -3.75
N LYS A 316 -4.73 25.44 -2.77
CA LYS A 316 -3.87 25.78 -1.62
C LYS A 316 -2.39 25.38 -1.77
N ARG A 317 -1.97 24.69 -2.82
CA ARG A 317 -0.54 24.33 -3.02
C ARG A 317 0.30 25.48 -3.58
N GLY A 318 -0.28 26.38 -4.39
CA GLY A 318 0.44 27.52 -4.97
C GLY A 318 0.84 28.62 -3.98
N LEU A 319 0.11 28.78 -2.88
CA LEU A 319 0.35 29.86 -1.91
C LEU A 319 1.54 29.62 -0.96
N ARG A 320 2.03 28.38 -0.85
CA ARG A 320 3.24 28.08 -0.05
C ARG A 320 4.53 28.29 -0.83
N ALA A 321 4.54 28.08 -2.15
CA ALA A 321 5.72 28.33 -2.98
C ALA A 321 6.07 29.83 -3.10
N GLY A 322 5.08 30.72 -2.99
CA GLY A 322 5.29 32.17 -3.06
C GLY A 322 5.79 32.82 -1.75
N ARG A 323 5.81 32.12 -0.62
CA ARG A 323 6.25 32.68 0.67
C ARG A 323 7.72 32.40 1.01
N THR A 324 8.36 31.49 0.31
CA THR A 324 9.81 31.24 0.42
C THR A 324 10.62 31.95 -0.67
N ALA A 325 9.95 32.72 -1.54
CA ALA A 325 10.56 33.48 -2.63
C ALA A 325 10.48 35.01 -2.43
N ARG A 326 10.37 35.48 -1.17
CA ARG A 326 10.47 36.89 -0.81
C ARG A 326 11.40 37.08 0.38
#